data_AF-A0A1M6N768-F1
#
_entry.id   AF-A0A1M6N768-F1
#
_cell.length_a   1.000
_cell.length_b   1.000
_cell.length_c   1.000
_cell.angle_alpha   90.00
_cell.angle_beta   90.00
_cell.angle_gamma   90.00
#
_symmetry.space_group_name_H-M   'P 1'
#
loop_
_entity.id
_entity.type
_entity.pdbx_description
1 polymer ?
#
loop_
_entity_poly.entity_id
_entity_poly.type
_entity_poly.pdbx_seq_one_letter_code
_entity_poly.pdbx_strand_id
1 'polypeptide(L)'
;MLMKKYTYSLFTCLVFLFVSCLFDDSDTKTDDSALVIGTYSLTEINVNVAQDVNEDGTASNNMLDELDCLDGTLKINADGTWDFNLVELDITSVTGDFYAIRCGRTNNFTGKWTFQSSVLDLNTTNFSTMVLNSSVLTEGVNEDLPGVLNRRFTKQ
;
A
#
# COMPACT_ATOMS: atom_id res chain seq x y z
N MET A 1 -42.60 79.10 -17.95
CA MET A 1 -42.68 77.94 -18.86
C MET A 1 -41.34 77.23 -18.78
N LEU A 2 -41.37 75.99 -18.29
CA LEU A 2 -40.23 75.20 -17.83
C LEU A 2 -39.69 74.30 -18.97
N MET A 3 -38.46 73.79 -18.78
CA MET A 3 -37.81 72.65 -19.48
C MET A 3 -36.93 73.02 -20.68
N LYS A 4 -35.74 72.44 -20.90
CA LYS A 4 -34.94 71.44 -20.15
C LYS A 4 -33.48 71.56 -20.63
N LYS A 5 -32.51 71.39 -19.73
CA LYS A 5 -31.08 71.30 -20.03
C LYS A 5 -30.77 69.92 -20.64
N TYR A 6 -29.96 69.90 -21.70
CA TYR A 6 -29.48 68.69 -22.34
C TYR A 6 -28.34 68.08 -21.53
N THR A 7 -28.55 66.88 -21.01
CA THR A 7 -27.52 66.08 -20.35
C THR A 7 -27.12 64.93 -21.27
N TYR A 8 -25.84 64.89 -21.62
CA TYR A 8 -25.19 63.79 -22.31
C TYR A 8 -25.11 62.55 -21.42
N SER A 9 -24.85 61.41 -22.08
CA SER A 9 -24.32 60.15 -21.52
C SER A 9 -25.36 59.17 -20.99
N LEU A 10 -25.58 58.06 -21.72
CA LEU A 10 -24.90 56.81 -21.37
C LEU A 10 -25.11 55.76 -22.48
N PHE A 11 -23.99 55.17 -22.88
CA PHE A 11 -23.83 54.12 -23.88
C PHE A 11 -24.22 52.77 -23.24
N THR A 12 -25.38 52.21 -23.62
CA THR A 12 -25.81 50.89 -23.13
C THR A 12 -25.09 49.80 -23.92
N CYS A 13 -23.88 49.46 -23.46
CA CYS A 13 -23.13 48.32 -23.97
C CYS A 13 -23.65 47.03 -23.32
N LEU A 14 -24.06 46.11 -24.19
CA LEU A 14 -24.35 44.71 -23.93
C LEU A 14 -23.23 44.07 -23.08
N VAL A 15 -23.56 43.59 -21.88
CA VAL A 15 -22.69 42.69 -21.09
C VAL A 15 -23.50 41.45 -20.74
N PHE A 16 -23.24 40.39 -21.50
CA PHE A 16 -23.57 39.02 -21.11
C PHE A 16 -22.74 38.67 -19.87
N LEU A 17 -23.36 38.69 -18.69
CA LEU A 17 -22.79 38.10 -17.48
C LEU A 17 -23.00 36.58 -17.55
N PHE A 18 -22.14 35.89 -18.28
CA PHE A 18 -21.85 34.49 -17.98
C PHE A 18 -20.94 34.48 -16.75
N VAL A 19 -21.52 34.47 -15.56
CA VAL A 19 -20.80 33.99 -14.37
C VAL A 19 -20.81 32.48 -14.48
N SER A 20 -19.75 31.94 -15.08
CA SER A 20 -19.39 30.54 -14.95
C SER A 20 -19.15 30.26 -13.46
N CYS A 21 -19.91 29.32 -12.90
CA CYS A 21 -19.49 28.67 -11.66
C CYS A 21 -18.17 27.95 -11.94
N LEU A 22 -17.05 28.55 -11.52
CA LEU A 22 -15.85 27.80 -11.19
C LEU A 22 -16.17 27.05 -9.89
N PHE A 23 -16.79 25.87 -10.03
CA PHE A 23 -16.64 24.82 -9.03
C PHE A 23 -15.20 24.32 -9.17
N ASP A 24 -14.28 25.02 -8.50
CA ASP A 24 -12.99 24.47 -8.16
C ASP A 24 -13.23 23.55 -6.96
N ASP A 25 -13.75 22.34 -7.22
CA ASP A 25 -13.62 21.22 -6.30
C ASP A 25 -12.15 20.81 -6.29
N SER A 26 -11.31 21.68 -5.71
CA SER A 26 -10.00 21.28 -5.22
C SER A 26 -10.28 20.40 -4.01
N ASP A 27 -10.55 19.13 -4.29
CA ASP A 27 -10.44 18.05 -3.33
C ASP A 27 -8.99 18.09 -2.82
N THR A 28 -8.75 18.88 -1.77
CA THR A 28 -7.48 18.91 -1.04
C THR A 28 -7.29 17.52 -0.48
N LYS A 29 -6.68 16.64 -1.29
CA LYS A 29 -6.15 15.37 -0.84
C LYS A 29 -5.12 15.71 0.23
N THR A 30 -5.49 15.50 1.48
CA THR A 30 -4.54 15.53 2.59
C THR A 30 -3.42 14.56 2.23
N ASP A 31 -2.19 15.07 2.20
CA ASP A 31 -1.01 14.23 1.95
C ASP A 31 -0.74 13.38 3.20
N ASP A 32 -1.37 12.21 3.24
CA ASP A 32 -1.28 11.25 4.34
C ASP A 32 0.01 10.40 4.28
N SER A 33 0.93 10.70 3.35
CA SER A 33 2.21 9.99 3.15
C SER A 33 3.04 9.88 4.43
N ALA A 34 2.95 10.88 5.32
CA ALA A 34 3.63 10.87 6.61
C ALA A 34 3.24 9.68 7.51
N LEU A 35 2.04 9.12 7.34
CA LEU A 35 1.55 8.00 8.16
C LEU A 35 2.31 6.70 7.87
N VAL A 36 2.68 6.48 6.61
CA VAL A 36 3.31 5.22 6.15
C VAL A 36 4.83 5.26 6.14
N ILE A 37 5.45 6.44 6.21
CA ILE A 37 6.91 6.56 6.30
C ILE A 37 7.43 5.91 7.59
N GLY A 38 8.43 5.04 7.47
CA GLY A 38 9.01 4.32 8.60
C GLY A 38 9.69 3.00 8.19
N THR A 39 10.13 2.25 9.20
CA THR A 39 10.71 0.91 9.05
C THR A 39 9.75 -0.11 9.63
N TYR A 40 9.51 -1.19 8.91
CA TYR A 40 8.58 -2.25 9.26
C TYR A 40 9.30 -3.60 9.23
N SER A 41 9.13 -4.38 10.29
CA SER A 41 9.61 -5.76 10.36
C SER A 41 8.52 -6.72 9.93
N LEU A 42 8.88 -7.75 9.17
CA LEU A 42 8.01 -8.88 8.88
C LEU A 42 7.66 -9.58 10.20
N THR A 43 6.37 -9.75 10.46
CA THR A 43 5.87 -10.41 11.67
C THR A 43 5.00 -11.62 11.36
N GLU A 44 4.45 -11.72 10.14
CA GLU A 44 3.68 -12.90 9.73
C GLU A 44 3.84 -13.19 8.23
N ILE A 45 3.92 -14.47 7.89
CA ILE A 45 3.65 -15.00 6.54
C ILE A 45 2.64 -16.11 6.71
N ASN A 46 1.39 -15.86 6.32
CA ASN A 46 0.30 -16.80 6.55
C ASN A 46 0.02 -17.65 5.31
N VAL A 47 -0.12 -18.97 5.50
CA VAL A 47 -0.60 -19.93 4.49
C VAL A 47 -2.02 -20.40 4.84
N ASN A 48 -2.73 -21.00 3.88
CA ASN A 48 -4.15 -21.36 4.04
C ASN A 48 -4.39 -22.58 4.93
N VAL A 49 -3.43 -23.49 5.05
CA VAL A 49 -3.50 -24.69 5.90
C VAL A 49 -2.28 -24.72 6.81
N ALA A 50 -2.49 -24.91 8.12
CA ALA A 50 -1.40 -24.99 9.09
C ALA A 50 -0.41 -26.09 8.74
N GLN A 51 0.89 -25.81 8.90
CA GLN A 51 1.99 -26.73 8.63
C GLN A 51 2.85 -26.84 9.89
N ASP A 52 3.41 -28.02 10.15
CA ASP A 52 4.39 -28.28 11.21
C ASP A 52 5.72 -28.56 10.52
N VAL A 53 6.44 -27.49 10.16
CA VAL A 53 7.65 -27.60 9.30
C VAL A 53 8.89 -27.84 10.15
N ASN A 54 8.90 -27.37 11.39
CA ASN A 54 9.99 -27.57 12.34
C ASN A 54 9.91 -28.93 13.08
N GLU A 55 8.82 -29.68 12.89
CA GLU A 55 8.54 -30.98 13.50
C GLU A 55 8.49 -30.94 15.04
N ASP A 56 8.04 -29.82 15.61
CA ASP A 56 7.90 -29.65 17.06
C ASP A 56 6.57 -30.23 17.62
N GLY A 57 5.66 -30.62 16.72
CA GLY A 57 4.36 -31.20 17.03
C GLY A 57 3.20 -30.20 17.07
N THR A 58 3.45 -28.91 16.79
CA THR A 58 2.44 -27.84 16.77
C THR A 58 2.41 -27.15 15.41
N ALA A 59 1.43 -27.49 14.58
CA ALA A 59 1.26 -26.82 13.29
C ALA A 59 0.72 -25.38 13.43
N SER A 60 1.35 -24.43 12.74
CA SER A 60 0.90 -23.03 12.60
C SER A 60 0.55 -22.66 11.15
N ASN A 61 -0.37 -21.71 10.99
CA ASN A 61 -0.58 -21.04 9.70
C ASN A 61 0.48 -19.97 9.42
N ASN A 62 1.11 -19.44 10.46
CA ASN A 62 2.15 -18.43 10.33
C ASN A 62 3.52 -19.10 10.21
N MET A 63 4.14 -18.98 9.05
CA MET A 63 5.42 -19.63 8.76
C MET A 63 6.59 -19.06 9.55
N LEU A 64 6.46 -17.90 10.19
CA LEU A 64 7.49 -17.41 11.12
C LEU A 64 7.53 -18.21 12.44
N ASP A 65 6.44 -18.89 12.81
CA ASP A 65 6.44 -19.80 13.96
C ASP A 65 7.13 -21.13 13.60
N GLU A 66 7.13 -21.47 12.31
CA GLU A 66 7.63 -22.73 11.77
C GLU A 66 9.08 -22.64 11.25
N LEU A 67 9.53 -21.44 10.87
CA LEU A 67 10.82 -21.23 10.20
C LEU A 67 11.53 -19.97 10.73
N ASP A 68 12.43 -20.17 11.70
CA ASP A 68 13.24 -19.11 12.34
C ASP A 68 14.12 -18.29 11.38
N CYS A 69 14.39 -18.81 10.19
CA CYS A 69 15.20 -18.12 9.18
C CYS A 69 14.43 -17.10 8.35
N LEU A 70 13.10 -17.06 8.44
CA LEU A 70 12.31 -16.04 7.76
C LEU A 70 12.49 -14.69 8.45
N ASP A 71 12.85 -13.69 7.66
CA ASP A 71 13.04 -12.33 8.11
C ASP A 71 12.71 -11.37 6.96
N GLY A 72 12.30 -10.15 7.31
CA GLY A 72 12.03 -9.12 6.34
C GLY A 72 12.02 -7.73 6.97
N THR A 73 12.59 -6.76 6.27
CA THR A 73 12.58 -5.35 6.68
C THR A 73 12.21 -4.48 5.49
N LEU A 74 11.03 -3.88 5.55
CA LEU A 74 10.53 -2.90 4.60
C LEU A 74 10.73 -1.49 5.16
N LYS A 75 11.43 -0.63 4.42
CA LYS A 75 11.63 0.77 4.77
C LYS A 75 10.99 1.67 3.73
N ILE A 76 10.07 2.51 4.18
CA ILE A 76 9.41 3.54 3.38
C ILE A 76 10.08 4.88 3.67
N ASN A 77 10.82 5.41 2.70
CA ASN A 77 11.61 6.63 2.85
C ASN A 77 10.79 7.88 2.48
N ALA A 78 11.07 9.00 3.16
CA ALA A 78 10.41 10.29 2.93
C ALA A 78 10.72 10.93 1.57
N ASP A 79 11.74 10.45 0.85
CA ASP A 79 12.11 10.92 -0.50
C ASP A 79 11.31 10.21 -1.62
N GLY A 80 10.25 9.49 -1.23
CA GLY A 80 9.39 8.73 -2.14
C GLY A 80 10.00 7.43 -2.64
N THR A 81 11.10 6.96 -2.04
CA THR A 81 11.68 5.64 -2.31
C THR A 81 11.36 4.63 -1.21
N TRP A 82 11.56 3.36 -1.51
CA TRP A 82 11.51 2.29 -0.52
C TRP A 82 12.65 1.30 -0.72
N ASP A 83 13.01 0.61 0.36
CA ASP A 83 13.99 -0.48 0.39
C ASP A 83 13.34 -1.68 1.08
N PHE A 84 13.50 -2.88 0.52
CA PHE A 84 12.95 -4.10 1.12
C PHE A 84 13.97 -5.23 1.05
N ASN A 85 14.39 -5.71 2.21
CA ASN A 85 15.12 -6.96 2.36
C ASN A 85 14.15 -8.05 2.82
N LEU A 86 14.10 -9.20 2.15
CA LEU A 86 13.20 -10.30 2.46
C LEU A 86 13.88 -11.65 2.26
N VAL A 87 13.81 -12.53 3.26
CA VAL A 87 14.04 -13.96 3.08
C VAL A 87 12.75 -14.57 2.56
N GLU A 88 12.74 -14.98 1.30
CA GLU A 88 11.54 -15.54 0.68
C GLU A 88 11.22 -16.93 1.23
N LEU A 89 9.93 -17.27 1.21
CA LEU A 89 9.46 -18.62 1.46
C LEU A 89 9.55 -19.43 0.15
N ASP A 90 10.26 -20.56 0.17
CA ASP A 90 10.34 -21.50 -0.95
C ASP A 90 9.43 -22.69 -0.67
N ILE A 91 8.36 -22.80 -1.46
CA ILE A 91 7.37 -23.88 -1.36
C ILE A 91 7.38 -24.69 -2.65
N THR A 92 7.72 -25.97 -2.53
CA THR A 92 7.71 -26.92 -3.65
C THR A 92 6.68 -28.01 -3.40
N SER A 93 5.79 -28.26 -4.37
CA SER A 93 4.89 -29.42 -4.30
C SER A 93 5.67 -30.72 -4.47
N VAL A 94 5.46 -31.68 -3.58
CA VAL A 94 6.09 -33.01 -3.63
C VAL A 94 5.14 -34.00 -4.31
N THR A 95 3.97 -34.24 -3.72
CA THR A 95 2.92 -35.12 -4.25
C THR A 95 1.57 -34.77 -3.63
N GLY A 96 0.53 -34.56 -4.45
CA GLY A 96 -0.78 -34.17 -3.94
C GLY A 96 -0.70 -32.88 -3.12
N ASP A 97 -1.30 -32.90 -1.93
CA ASP A 97 -1.31 -31.76 -1.00
C ASP A 97 -0.11 -31.75 -0.04
N PHE A 98 0.96 -32.50 -0.35
CA PHE A 98 2.22 -32.46 0.40
C PHE A 98 3.19 -31.45 -0.22
N TYR A 99 3.66 -30.52 0.61
CA TYR A 99 4.57 -29.45 0.24
C TYR A 99 5.87 -29.54 1.03
N ALA A 100 7.00 -29.32 0.36
CA ALA A 100 8.27 -29.04 1.00
C ALA A 100 8.40 -27.53 1.15
N ILE A 101 8.40 -27.05 2.39
CA ILE A 101 8.46 -25.62 2.74
C ILE A 101 9.79 -25.36 3.43
N ARG A 102 10.49 -24.31 3.02
CA ARG A 102 11.77 -23.91 3.59
C ARG A 102 12.05 -22.42 3.35
N CYS A 103 13.05 -21.90 4.05
CA CYS A 103 13.60 -20.59 3.69
C CYS A 103 14.30 -20.67 2.34
N GLY A 104 13.94 -19.72 1.48
CA GLY A 104 14.52 -19.49 0.18
C GLY A 104 15.72 -18.56 0.24
N ARG A 105 15.86 -17.75 -0.80
CA ARG A 105 16.95 -16.77 -0.91
C ARG A 105 16.56 -15.46 -0.24
N THR A 106 17.57 -14.74 0.23
CA THR A 106 17.43 -13.34 0.59
C THR A 106 17.45 -12.47 -0.67
N ASN A 107 16.39 -11.71 -0.87
CA ASN A 107 16.27 -10.77 -1.97
C ASN A 107 16.20 -9.33 -1.45
N ASN A 108 16.74 -8.42 -2.25
CA ASN A 108 16.73 -6.99 -1.98
C ASN A 108 16.00 -6.29 -3.12
N PHE A 109 15.02 -5.49 -2.78
CA PHE A 109 14.20 -4.74 -3.71
C PHE A 109 14.21 -3.27 -3.34
N THR A 110 14.01 -2.41 -4.33
CA THR A 110 13.88 -0.98 -4.16
C THR A 110 12.98 -0.41 -5.24
N GLY A 111 12.34 0.71 -4.97
CA GLY A 111 11.47 1.35 -5.93
C GLY A 111 10.90 2.67 -5.46
N LYS A 112 9.82 3.09 -6.13
CA LYS A 112 9.01 4.25 -5.77
C LYS A 112 7.70 3.78 -5.18
N TRP A 113 7.13 4.50 -4.22
CA TRP A 113 5.84 4.15 -3.62
C TRP A 113 4.83 5.28 -3.80
N THR A 114 3.56 4.91 -3.73
CA THR A 114 2.44 5.86 -3.54
C THR A 114 1.62 5.42 -2.34
N PHE A 115 1.00 6.38 -1.65
CA PHE A 115 0.12 6.10 -0.52
C PHE A 115 -1.12 6.96 -0.61
N GLN A 116 -2.29 6.31 -0.56
CA GLN A 116 -3.57 7.01 -0.57
C GLN A 116 -4.60 6.21 0.21
N SER A 117 -5.39 6.90 1.05
CA SER A 117 -6.53 6.29 1.74
C SER A 117 -6.17 5.02 2.51
N SER A 118 -5.04 5.02 3.23
CA SER A 118 -4.49 3.88 3.99
C SER A 118 -3.97 2.71 3.15
N VAL A 119 -3.84 2.88 1.83
CA VAL A 119 -3.27 1.86 0.93
C VAL A 119 -1.90 2.32 0.44
N LEU A 120 -0.89 1.49 0.67
CA LEU A 120 0.45 1.62 0.15
C LEU A 120 0.58 0.78 -1.12
N ASP A 121 1.03 1.42 -2.20
CA ASP A 121 1.44 0.75 -3.43
C ASP A 121 2.95 0.94 -3.61
N LEU A 122 3.69 -0.16 -3.73
CA LEU A 122 5.14 -0.16 -3.98
C LEU A 122 5.49 0.07 -5.47
N ASN A 123 4.48 0.32 -6.32
CA ASN A 123 4.55 0.54 -7.76
C ASN A 123 5.42 -0.51 -8.48
N THR A 124 5.26 -1.77 -8.09
CA THR A 124 5.98 -2.91 -8.67
C THR A 124 5.03 -4.08 -8.86
N THR A 125 5.38 -5.00 -9.76
CA THR A 125 4.63 -6.24 -9.98
C THR A 125 5.06 -7.37 -9.03
N ASN A 126 6.10 -7.15 -8.21
CA ASN A 126 6.58 -8.16 -7.27
C ASN A 126 5.68 -8.32 -6.04
N PHE A 127 4.91 -7.29 -5.69
CA PHE A 127 4.12 -7.22 -4.47
C PHE A 127 2.74 -6.65 -4.77
N SER A 128 1.75 -7.11 -4.02
CA SER A 128 0.42 -6.51 -4.00
C SER A 128 0.42 -5.19 -3.22
N THR A 129 -0.66 -4.42 -3.34
CA THR A 129 -0.87 -3.27 -2.46
C THR A 129 -1.03 -3.72 -1.01
N MET A 130 -0.59 -2.86 -0.09
CA MET A 130 -0.59 -3.13 1.34
C MET A 130 -1.54 -2.17 2.05
N VAL A 131 -2.38 -2.68 2.94
CA VAL A 131 -3.27 -1.83 3.76
C VAL A 131 -2.57 -1.50 5.07
N LEU A 132 -2.44 -0.21 5.38
CA LEU A 132 -1.98 0.27 6.67
C LEU A 132 -3.16 0.32 7.64
N ASN A 133 -3.07 -0.43 8.73
CA ASN A 133 -3.94 -0.27 9.88
C ASN A 133 -3.08 0.01 11.11
N SER A 134 -3.21 1.24 11.64
CA SER A 134 -2.41 1.72 12.77
C SER A 134 -0.91 1.63 12.47
N SER A 135 -0.23 0.61 13.00
CA SER A 135 1.21 0.36 12.80
C SER A 135 1.51 -0.89 12.00
N VAL A 136 0.51 -1.53 11.38
CA VAL A 136 0.70 -2.78 10.63
C VAL A 136 0.34 -2.59 9.16
N LEU A 137 1.29 -2.91 8.28
CA LEU A 137 1.05 -3.08 6.85
C LEU A 137 0.68 -4.54 6.58
N THR A 138 -0.42 -4.77 5.88
CA THR A 138 -0.85 -6.11 5.45
C THR A 138 -0.90 -6.18 3.94
N GLU A 139 -0.06 -7.03 3.36
CA GLU A 139 -0.09 -7.40 1.94
C GLU A 139 -1.04 -8.60 1.76
N GLY A 140 -2.14 -8.42 1.04
CA GLY A 140 -3.04 -9.53 0.68
C GLY A 140 -2.61 -10.17 -0.63
N VAL A 141 -2.10 -11.40 -0.58
CA VAL A 141 -1.71 -12.19 -1.76
C VAL A 141 -2.87 -13.10 -2.21
N ASN A 142 -3.59 -13.69 -1.24
CA ASN A 142 -4.78 -14.51 -1.42
C ASN A 142 -4.57 -15.77 -2.27
N GLU A 143 -3.41 -16.42 -2.11
CA GLU A 143 -3.12 -17.69 -2.74
C GLU A 143 -3.10 -18.83 -1.71
N ASP A 144 -3.74 -19.93 -2.06
CA ASP A 144 -3.61 -21.19 -1.32
C ASP A 144 -2.22 -21.80 -1.58
N LEU A 145 -1.75 -22.69 -0.69
CA LEU A 145 -0.52 -23.46 -0.92
C LEU A 145 -0.51 -24.04 -2.35
N PRO A 146 0.61 -23.92 -3.10
CA PRO A 146 1.95 -23.53 -2.65
C PRO A 146 2.21 -22.01 -2.57
N GLY A 147 1.18 -21.17 -2.67
CA GLY A 147 1.27 -19.73 -2.42
C GLY A 147 1.11 -19.35 -0.94
N VAL A 148 0.91 -18.06 -0.69
CA VAL A 148 0.65 -17.51 0.64
C VAL A 148 -0.62 -16.65 0.62
N LEU A 149 -1.31 -16.56 1.76
CA LEU A 149 -2.51 -15.74 1.89
C LEU A 149 -2.17 -14.27 2.09
N ASN A 150 -1.25 -13.98 3.01
CA ASN A 150 -0.87 -12.61 3.31
C ASN A 150 0.49 -12.54 4.00
N ARG A 151 1.07 -11.34 3.97
CA ARG A 151 2.25 -10.96 4.76
C ARG A 151 1.91 -9.76 5.63
N ARG A 152 2.35 -9.75 6.88
CA ARG A 152 2.16 -8.62 7.79
C ARG A 152 3.51 -8.06 8.23
N PHE A 153 3.61 -6.73 8.22
CA PHE A 153 4.79 -6.00 8.63
C PHE A 153 4.41 -4.98 9.70
N THR A 154 5.07 -5.03 10.85
CA THR A 154 4.81 -4.15 11.98
C THR A 154 5.85 -3.05 12.05
N LYS A 155 5.41 -1.80 12.18
CA LYS A 155 6.25 -0.62 12.31
C LYS A 155 7.09 -0.70 13.60
N GLN A 156 8.38 -0.42 13.49
CA GLN A 156 9.32 -0.35 14.61
C GLN A 156 9.19 0.94 15.41
#